data_AF-A0A3D3TKI7-F1
#
_entry.id   AF-A0A3D3TKI7-F1
#
_cell.length_a   1.000
_cell.length_b   1.000
_cell.length_c   1.000
_cell.angle_alpha   90.00
_cell.angle_beta   90.00
_cell.angle_gamma   90.00
#
_symmetry.space_group_name_H-M   'P 1'
#
loop_
_entity.id
_entity.type
_entity.pdbx_description
1 polymer ?
#
loop_
_entity_poly.entity_id
_entity_poly.type
_entity_poly.pdbx_seq_one_letter_code
_entity_poly.pdbx_strand_id
1 'polypeptide(L)'
;MGLSAYNILRWTTLVGIAILSSLLAYIVFVITGKRHRVPSTPPVEESNRTEARQKSMIIPDNCEGRAFIISSYQLLRDIYFDDRRHLTPFELIKQTKNETNLFLKELTEIYLPVKYGNCEPDEAQSREFRSLLLELKEFLDTSSETFDRTQ
;
A
#
# COMPACT_ATOMS: atom_id res chain seq x y z
N MET A 1 -35.69 41.97 28.09
CA MET A 1 -34.25 41.61 28.03
C MET A 1 -33.96 40.21 27.42
N GLY A 2 -34.95 39.43 26.96
CA GLY A 2 -34.71 38.06 26.45
C GLY A 2 -34.31 37.92 24.97
N LEU A 3 -34.76 38.81 24.08
CA LEU A 3 -34.47 38.70 22.64
C LEU A 3 -32.99 38.95 22.27
N SER A 4 -32.31 39.83 23.02
CA SER A 4 -30.91 40.18 22.76
C SER A 4 -29.97 39.02 23.09
N ALA A 5 -30.17 38.37 24.25
CA ALA A 5 -29.35 37.23 24.67
C ALA A 5 -29.49 36.01 23.73
N TYR A 6 -30.71 35.75 23.23
CA TYR A 6 -30.94 34.68 22.25
C TYR A 6 -30.23 34.94 20.91
N ASN A 7 -30.28 36.18 20.42
CA ASN A 7 -29.58 36.56 19.20
C ASN A 7 -28.06 36.44 19.38
N ILE A 8 -27.52 36.92 20.51
CA ILE A 8 -26.08 36.79 20.80
C ILE A 8 -25.67 35.31 20.84
N LEU A 9 -26.43 34.45 21.51
CA LEU A 9 -26.15 33.01 21.58
C LEU A 9 -26.23 32.33 20.20
N ARG A 10 -27.17 32.76 19.34
CA ARG A 10 -27.31 32.25 17.97
C ARG A 10 -26.15 32.69 17.08
N TRP A 11 -25.69 33.93 17.20
CA TRP A 11 -24.54 34.41 16.44
C TRP A 11 -23.23 33.78 16.90
N THR A 12 -23.02 33.60 18.20
CA THR A 12 -21.80 32.95 18.72
C THR A 12 -21.73 31.48 18.33
N THR A 13 -22.86 30.77 18.33
CA THR A 13 -22.91 29.37 17.87
C THR A 13 -22.64 29.26 16.37
N LEU A 14 -23.19 30.15 15.53
CA LEU A 14 -22.89 30.19 14.10
C LEU A 14 -21.41 30.49 13.83
N VAL A 15 -20.82 31.43 14.55
CA VAL A 15 -19.37 31.74 14.46
C VAL A 15 -18.54 30.53 14.90
N GLY A 16 -18.94 29.86 15.98
CA GLY A 16 -18.29 28.62 16.43
C GLY A 16 -18.31 27.51 15.37
N ILE A 17 -19.46 27.29 14.75
CA ILE A 17 -19.63 26.32 13.66
C ILE A 17 -18.75 26.69 12.46
N ALA A 18 -18.69 27.97 12.09
CA ALA A 18 -17.87 28.45 10.98
C ALA A 18 -16.37 28.23 11.24
N ILE A 19 -15.91 28.47 12.48
CA ILE A 19 -14.51 28.23 12.88
C ILE A 19 -14.20 26.73 12.85
N LEU A 20 -15.08 25.89 13.43
CA LEU A 20 -14.92 24.43 13.41
C LEU A 20 -14.91 23.88 11.97
N SER A 21 -15.80 24.35 11.12
CA SER A 21 -15.85 23.98 9.70
C SER A 21 -14.57 24.37 8.97
N SER A 22 -14.07 25.59 9.21
CA SER A 22 -12.80 26.07 8.64
C SER A 22 -11.60 25.26 9.13
N LEU A 23 -11.57 24.89 10.41
CA LEU A 23 -10.52 24.05 10.98
C LEU A 23 -10.55 22.65 10.37
N LEU A 24 -11.74 22.06 10.20
CA LEU A 24 -11.91 20.76 9.54
C LEU A 24 -11.43 20.82 8.09
N ALA A 25 -11.82 21.85 7.35
CA ALA A 25 -11.39 22.08 5.97
C ALA A 25 -9.87 22.25 5.88
N TYR A 26 -9.25 22.96 6.82
CA TYR A 26 -7.80 23.11 6.90
C TYR A 26 -7.10 21.78 7.18
N ILE A 27 -7.59 20.98 8.13
CA ILE A 27 -7.04 19.65 8.43
C ILE A 27 -7.14 18.75 7.20
N VAL A 28 -8.30 18.71 6.54
CA VAL A 28 -8.50 17.97 5.29
C VAL A 28 -7.55 18.47 4.21
N PHE A 29 -7.40 19.78 4.05
CA PHE A 29 -6.48 20.37 3.07
C PHE A 29 -5.01 20.03 3.37
N VAL A 30 -4.58 20.03 4.63
CA VAL A 30 -3.22 19.66 5.02
C VAL A 30 -2.97 18.16 4.80
N ILE A 31 -3.93 17.30 5.15
CA ILE A 31 -3.84 15.85 4.91
C ILE A 31 -3.83 15.57 3.41
N THR A 32 -4.72 16.20 2.65
CA THR A 32 -4.86 16.03 1.19
C THR A 32 -3.69 16.67 0.44
N GLY A 33 -3.17 17.81 0.90
CA GLY A 33 -1.99 18.49 0.36
C GLY A 33 -0.69 17.72 0.63
N LYS A 34 -0.55 17.07 1.79
CA LYS A 34 0.52 16.08 2.04
C LYS A 34 0.36 14.85 1.16
N ARG A 35 -0.88 14.38 0.95
CA ARG A 35 -1.17 13.30 -0.01
C ARG A 35 -1.03 13.74 -1.46
N HIS A 36 -1.10 15.02 -1.82
CA HIS A 36 -0.88 15.45 -3.21
C HIS A 36 0.59 15.44 -3.64
N ARG A 37 1.54 15.29 -2.69
CA ARG A 37 2.91 14.87 -3.01
C ARG A 37 3.06 13.34 -3.18
N VAL A 38 2.00 12.56 -2.98
CA VAL A 38 1.94 11.11 -3.20
C VAL A 38 0.61 10.78 -3.91
N PRO A 39 0.55 10.86 -5.24
CA PRO A 39 -0.72 10.91 -6.00
C PRO A 39 -1.63 9.76 -5.60
N SER A 40 -2.72 10.10 -4.91
CA SER A 40 -3.77 9.18 -4.47
C SER A 40 -5.10 9.59 -5.11
N THR A 41 -5.11 9.63 -6.44
CA THR A 41 -6.32 9.51 -7.26
C THR A 41 -5.85 8.97 -8.61
N PRO A 42 -6.11 7.69 -8.97
CA PRO A 42 -5.96 7.31 -10.35
C PRO A 42 -7.04 8.07 -11.14
N PRO A 43 -6.72 8.68 -12.29
CA PRO A 43 -7.77 9.04 -13.22
C PRO A 43 -8.51 7.75 -13.56
N VAL A 44 -9.83 7.83 -13.63
CA VAL A 44 -10.63 6.83 -14.33
C VAL A 44 -10.20 6.91 -15.79
N GLU A 45 -9.17 6.14 -16.13
CA GLU A 45 -8.75 5.85 -17.49
C GLU A 45 -9.47 4.57 -17.89
N GLU A 46 -10.68 4.76 -18.38
CA GLU A 46 -11.29 3.80 -19.29
C GLU A 46 -10.47 3.89 -20.59
N SER A 47 -9.99 2.73 -21.11
CA SER A 47 -9.07 2.59 -22.27
C SER A 47 -7.59 2.82 -21.90
N ASN A 48 -6.76 1.80 -21.70
CA ASN A 48 -6.41 0.78 -22.68
C ASN A 48 -6.02 -0.54 -21.97
N ARG A 49 -6.86 -1.56 -22.10
CA ARG A 49 -6.34 -2.92 -22.27
C ARG A 49 -5.38 -2.85 -23.46
N THR A 50 -4.22 -3.50 -23.36
CA THR A 50 -3.13 -3.55 -24.35
C THR A 50 -1.97 -2.56 -24.16
N GLU A 51 -1.39 -2.54 -22.97
CA GLU A 51 0.08 -2.54 -22.90
C GLU A 51 0.47 -3.58 -21.86
N ALA A 52 0.82 -4.78 -22.33
CA ALA A 52 1.60 -5.74 -21.55
C ALA A 52 2.99 -5.12 -21.33
N ARG A 53 3.05 -4.09 -20.49
CA ARG A 53 4.30 -3.55 -19.99
C ARG A 53 4.86 -4.70 -19.16
N GLN A 54 5.86 -5.41 -19.69
CA GLN A 54 6.63 -6.42 -18.97
C GLN A 54 7.05 -5.78 -17.65
N LYS A 55 6.27 -6.05 -16.60
CA LYS A 55 6.44 -5.44 -15.30
C LYS A 55 7.43 -6.36 -14.61
N SER A 56 8.70 -6.24 -14.97
CA SER A 56 9.74 -7.06 -14.36
C SER A 56 10.08 -6.49 -13.00
N MET A 57 10.09 -7.35 -11.99
CA MET A 57 10.51 -6.96 -10.66
C MET A 57 12.05 -6.88 -10.64
N ILE A 58 12.60 -5.67 -10.51
CA ILE A 58 14.05 -5.48 -10.31
C ILE A 58 14.31 -5.34 -8.82
N ILE A 59 15.04 -6.29 -8.25
CA ILE A 59 15.47 -6.27 -6.84
C ILE A 59 16.90 -5.71 -6.82
N PRO A 60 17.15 -4.54 -6.20
CA PRO A 60 18.49 -3.97 -6.17
C PRO A 60 19.43 -4.79 -5.27
N ASP A 61 20.72 -4.79 -5.57
CA ASP A 61 21.72 -5.62 -4.87
C ASP A 61 22.08 -5.16 -3.46
N ASN A 62 21.96 -3.86 -3.18
CA ASN A 62 22.36 -3.27 -1.90
C ASN A 62 21.20 -2.52 -1.24
N CYS A 63 20.16 -3.25 -0.85
CA CYS A 63 19.00 -2.68 -0.20
C CYS A 63 18.71 -3.41 1.11
N GLU A 64 18.76 -2.64 2.19
CA GLU A 64 18.53 -3.10 3.53
C GLU A 64 17.52 -2.19 4.23
N GLY A 65 17.03 -2.67 5.36
CA GLY A 65 16.23 -1.86 6.24
C GLY A 65 14.77 -1.77 5.82
N ARG A 66 14.04 -0.96 6.59
CA ARG A 66 12.60 -0.84 6.51
C ARG A 66 12.06 -0.46 5.13
N ALA A 67 12.72 0.50 4.47
CA ALA A 67 12.27 1.02 3.17
C ALA A 67 12.32 -0.08 2.10
N PHE A 68 13.35 -0.92 2.12
CA PHE A 68 13.50 -2.04 1.21
C PHE A 68 12.37 -3.06 1.39
N ILE A 69 12.17 -3.56 2.62
CA ILE A 69 11.16 -4.58 2.91
C ILE A 69 9.76 -4.11 2.48
N ILE A 70 9.39 -2.88 2.83
CA ILE A 70 8.07 -2.34 2.51
C ILE A 70 7.89 -2.15 1.01
N SER A 71 8.86 -1.54 0.32
CA SER A 71 8.74 -1.20 -1.10
C SER A 71 8.77 -2.45 -1.96
N SER A 72 9.67 -3.40 -1.65
CA SER A 72 9.79 -4.66 -2.39
C SER A 72 8.56 -5.54 -2.23
N TYR A 73 7.98 -5.63 -1.03
CA TYR A 73 6.73 -6.37 -0.84
C TYR A 73 5.56 -5.75 -1.61
N GLN A 74 5.48 -4.42 -1.66
CA GLN A 74 4.45 -3.72 -2.45
C GLN A 74 4.64 -3.95 -3.95
N LEU A 75 5.89 -3.86 -4.43
CA LEU A 75 6.21 -4.09 -5.83
C LEU A 75 5.89 -5.52 -6.27
N LEU A 76 6.21 -6.53 -5.44
CA LEU A 76 5.84 -7.92 -5.67
C LEU A 76 4.33 -8.05 -5.88
N ARG A 77 3.54 -7.44 -4.99
CA ARG A 77 2.08 -7.46 -5.10
C ARG A 77 1.57 -6.75 -6.33
N ASP A 78 2.21 -5.66 -6.72
CA ASP A 78 1.81 -4.87 -7.89
C ASP A 78 2.13 -5.53 -9.22
N ILE A 79 3.07 -6.49 -9.24
CA ILE A 79 3.49 -7.20 -10.44
C ILE A 79 2.75 -8.53 -10.56
N TYR A 80 2.80 -9.35 -9.51
CA TYR A 80 2.33 -10.75 -9.58
C TYR A 80 0.92 -10.95 -9.03
N PHE A 81 0.37 -9.98 -8.31
CA PHE A 81 -0.93 -10.09 -7.63
C PHE A 81 -1.79 -8.83 -7.86
N ASP A 82 -1.67 -8.21 -9.04
CA ASP A 82 -2.34 -6.96 -9.43
C ASP A 82 -3.87 -7.03 -9.25
N ASP A 83 -4.45 -8.14 -9.68
CA ASP A 83 -5.86 -8.53 -9.57
C ASP A 83 -6.32 -8.71 -8.11
N ARG A 84 -5.38 -8.86 -7.18
CA ARG A 84 -5.61 -9.11 -5.75
C ARG A 84 -5.05 -8.01 -4.84
N ARG A 85 -4.78 -6.82 -5.39
CA ARG A 85 -4.32 -5.65 -4.61
C ARG A 85 -5.25 -5.26 -3.46
N HIS A 86 -6.55 -5.48 -3.62
CA HIS A 86 -7.55 -5.17 -2.60
C HIS A 86 -7.44 -6.05 -1.35
N LEU A 87 -6.75 -7.19 -1.42
CA LEU A 87 -6.62 -8.10 -0.29
C LEU A 87 -5.60 -7.59 0.73
N THR A 88 -5.82 -7.91 2.00
CA THR A 88 -4.78 -7.81 3.02
C THR A 88 -3.71 -8.89 2.80
N PRO A 89 -2.50 -8.75 3.36
CA PRO A 89 -1.46 -9.77 3.29
C PRO A 89 -1.95 -11.18 3.71
N PHE A 90 -2.75 -11.27 4.78
CA PHE A 90 -3.31 -12.54 5.25
C PHE A 90 -4.36 -13.13 4.31
N GLU A 91 -5.21 -12.28 3.72
CA GLU A 91 -6.20 -12.74 2.73
C GLU A 91 -5.52 -13.20 1.45
N LEU A 92 -4.45 -12.50 1.03
CA LEU A 92 -3.64 -12.90 -0.12
C LEU A 92 -3.04 -14.28 0.10
N ILE A 93 -2.47 -14.55 1.28
CA ILE A 93 -2.00 -15.88 1.66
C ILE A 93 -3.13 -16.90 1.54
N LYS A 94 -4.29 -16.67 2.18
CA LYS A 94 -5.43 -17.62 2.15
C LYS A 94 -5.93 -17.95 0.74
N GLN A 95 -5.89 -16.98 -0.17
CA GLN A 95 -6.33 -17.18 -1.55
C GLN A 95 -5.25 -17.76 -2.47
N THR A 96 -4.00 -17.78 -2.03
CA THR A 96 -2.88 -18.35 -2.77
C THR A 96 -2.69 -19.80 -2.34
N LYS A 97 -2.59 -20.72 -3.31
CA LYS A 97 -2.43 -22.16 -3.08
C LYS A 97 -0.97 -22.57 -3.31
N ASN A 98 -0.61 -23.77 -2.86
CA ASN A 98 0.67 -24.43 -3.15
C ASN A 98 1.91 -23.72 -2.54
N GLU A 99 3.10 -23.99 -3.07
CA GLU A 99 4.40 -23.50 -2.58
C GLU A 99 4.48 -21.96 -2.49
N THR A 100 3.81 -21.24 -3.39
CA THR A 100 3.68 -19.77 -3.34
C THR A 100 3.08 -19.29 -2.01
N ASN A 101 2.18 -20.07 -1.39
CA ASN A 101 1.60 -19.77 -0.09
C ASN A 101 2.67 -19.74 1.02
N LEU A 102 3.62 -20.68 0.99
CA LEU A 102 4.67 -20.80 2.00
C LEU A 102 5.60 -19.59 1.95
N PHE A 103 6.12 -19.26 0.76
CA PHE A 103 6.96 -18.08 0.57
C PHE A 103 6.24 -16.78 0.94
N LEU A 104 4.98 -16.61 0.51
CA LEU A 104 4.20 -15.43 0.87
C LEU A 104 3.98 -15.32 2.38
N LYS A 105 3.79 -16.45 3.06
CA LYS A 105 3.62 -16.46 4.51
C LYS A 105 4.88 -15.96 5.21
N GLU A 106 6.04 -16.51 4.88
CA GLU A 106 7.33 -16.13 5.48
C GLU A 106 7.67 -14.65 5.18
N LEU A 107 7.51 -14.20 3.93
CA LEU A 107 7.68 -12.79 3.57
C LEU A 107 6.74 -11.87 4.36
N THR A 108 5.50 -12.31 4.57
CA THR A 108 4.49 -11.53 5.29
C THR A 108 4.80 -11.45 6.79
N GLU A 109 5.36 -12.51 7.38
CA GLU A 109 5.78 -12.53 8.79
C GLU A 109 6.86 -11.48 9.07
N ILE A 110 7.79 -11.25 8.14
CA ILE A 110 8.80 -10.18 8.26
C ILE A 110 8.19 -8.81 7.93
N TYR A 111 7.36 -8.71 6.90
CA TYR A 111 6.79 -7.45 6.44
C TYR A 111 5.82 -6.80 7.43
N LEU A 112 4.99 -7.59 8.12
CA LEU A 112 3.92 -7.05 8.98
C LEU A 112 4.46 -6.23 10.17
N PRO A 113 5.42 -6.73 10.98
CA PRO A 113 6.03 -5.94 12.06
C PRO A 113 6.71 -4.67 11.55
N VAL A 114 7.39 -4.76 10.40
CA VAL A 114 8.12 -3.63 9.81
C VAL A 114 7.16 -2.54 9.31
N LYS A 115 6.06 -2.92 8.64
CA LYS A 115 5.08 -1.96 8.13
C LYS A 115 4.14 -1.42 9.21
N TYR A 116 3.53 -2.31 9.99
CA TYR A 116 2.44 -1.97 10.90
C TYR A 116 2.88 -1.89 12.37
N GLY A 117 3.95 -2.59 12.74
CA GLY A 117 4.50 -2.59 14.11
C GLY A 117 5.57 -1.52 14.36
N ASN A 118 5.99 -0.77 13.33
CA ASN A 118 7.14 0.16 13.40
C ASN A 118 8.44 -0.50 13.89
N CYS A 119 8.59 -1.81 13.68
CA CYS A 119 9.84 -2.50 13.98
C CYS A 119 10.91 -2.13 12.94
N GLU A 120 12.09 -1.75 13.39
CA GLU A 120 13.24 -1.63 12.50
C GLU A 120 13.84 -3.03 12.30
N PRO A 121 13.92 -3.51 11.05
CA PRO A 121 14.49 -4.82 10.76
C PRO A 121 16.01 -4.77 10.94
N ASP A 122 16.58 -5.86 11.44
CA ASP A 122 18.03 -6.02 11.43
C ASP A 122 18.54 -6.43 10.03
N GLU A 123 19.87 -6.47 9.89
CA GLU A 123 20.53 -6.82 8.63
C GLU A 123 20.23 -8.28 8.22
N ALA A 124 20.13 -9.19 9.20
CA ALA A 124 19.84 -10.60 8.96
C ALA A 124 18.41 -10.79 8.42
N GLN A 125 17.43 -10.12 9.01
CA GLN A 125 16.03 -10.10 8.56
C GLN A 125 15.90 -9.48 7.16
N SER A 126 16.65 -8.42 6.87
CA SER A 126 16.66 -7.81 5.53
C SER A 126 17.23 -8.78 4.49
N ARG A 127 18.28 -9.53 4.85
CA ARG A 127 18.91 -10.55 4.00
C ARG A 127 18.01 -11.77 3.78
N GLU A 128 17.38 -12.26 4.84
CA GLU A 128 16.40 -13.34 4.79
C GLU A 128 15.21 -12.96 3.89
N PHE A 129 14.65 -11.77 4.11
CA PHE A 129 13.58 -11.23 3.28
C PHE A 129 14.00 -11.17 1.80
N ARG A 130 15.24 -10.74 1.50
CA ARG A 130 15.76 -10.71 0.13
C ARG A 130 15.85 -12.10 -0.49
N SER A 131 16.33 -13.11 0.24
CA SER A 131 16.41 -14.50 -0.25
C SER A 131 15.03 -15.01 -0.62
N LEU A 132 14.08 -14.91 0.32
CA LEU A 132 12.69 -15.35 0.13
C LEU A 132 12.01 -14.64 -1.04
N LEU A 133 12.32 -13.35 -1.22
CA LEU A 133 11.76 -12.55 -2.30
C LEU A 133 12.30 -12.99 -3.67
N LEU A 134 13.60 -13.29 -3.75
CA LEU A 134 14.23 -13.78 -4.98
C LEU A 134 13.70 -15.16 -5.35
N GLU A 135 13.61 -16.08 -4.39
CA GLU A 135 13.09 -17.43 -4.61
C GLU A 135 11.62 -17.39 -5.07
N LEU A 136 10.79 -16.57 -4.41
CA LEU A 136 9.40 -16.38 -4.82
C LEU A 136 9.30 -15.78 -6.22
N LYS A 137 10.13 -14.77 -6.53
CA LYS A 137 10.18 -14.13 -7.85
C LYS A 137 10.52 -15.17 -8.93
N GLU A 138 11.56 -15.96 -8.74
CA GLU A 138 11.97 -17.00 -9.69
C GLU A 138 10.88 -18.05 -9.89
N PHE A 139 10.21 -18.47 -8.82
CA PHE A 139 9.09 -19.40 -8.89
C PHE A 139 7.92 -18.83 -9.71
N LEU A 140 7.56 -17.57 -9.46
CA LEU A 140 6.46 -16.90 -10.16
C LEU A 140 6.80 -16.62 -11.64
N ASP A 141 8.03 -16.20 -11.92
CA ASP A 141 8.52 -16.01 -13.29
C ASP A 141 8.42 -17.33 -14.08
N THR A 142 8.89 -18.44 -13.50
CA THR A 142 8.81 -19.77 -14.13
C THR A 142 7.37 -20.24 -14.36
N SER A 143 6.48 -19.99 -13.40
CA SER A 143 5.06 -20.33 -13.52
C SER A 143 4.32 -19.48 -14.54
N SER A 144 4.76 -18.24 -14.78
CA SER A 144 4.18 -17.35 -15.78
C SER A 144 4.60 -17.75 -17.20
N GLU A 145 5.88 -18.10 -17.41
CA GLU A 145 6.39 -18.54 -18.72
C GLU A 145 5.78 -19.87 -19.18
N THR A 146 5.42 -20.77 -18.26
CA THR A 146 4.76 -22.04 -18.60
C THR A 146 3.34 -21.85 -19.11
N PHE A 147 2.63 -20.83 -18.59
CA PHE A 147 1.28 -20.47 -19.04
C PHE A 147 1.29 -19.84 -20.45
N ASP A 148 2.31 -19.03 -20.76
CA ASP A 148 2.45 -18.40 -22.08
C ASP A 148 2.85 -19.38 -23.20
N ARG A 149 3.53 -20.49 -22.87
CA ARG A 149 3.94 -21.51 -23.87
C ARG A 149 2.85 -22.52 -24.24
N THR A 150 1.72 -22.54 -23.53
CA THR A 150 0.63 -23.51 -23.75
C THR A 150 -0.62 -22.93 -24.43
N GLN A 151 -0.59 -21.65 -24.80
CA GLN A 151 -1.53 -21.06 -25.78
C GLN A 151 -0.93 -21.06 -27.19
#